data_AF-A0A2D9E053-F1
#
_entry.id   AF-A0A2D9E053-F1
#
_cell.length_a   1.000
_cell.length_b   1.000
_cell.length_c   1.000
_cell.angle_alpha   90.00
_cell.angle_beta   90.00
_cell.angle_gamma   90.00
#
_symmetry.space_group_name_H-M   'P 1'
#
loop_
_entity.id
_entity.type
_entity.pdbx_description
1 polymer ?
#
loop_
_entity_poly.entity_id
_entity_poly.type
_entity_poly.pdbx_seq_one_letter_code
_entity_poly.pdbx_strand_id
1 'polypeptide(L)' 'MDQAKYDQMETMLHKLEDIKNSQESIIDKINHVITDLFQNPDKDLEKAMEDAHQKASDNVDKIAEATEEYEMKMNKLEQA' A
#
# COMPACT_ATOMS: atom_id res chain seq x y z
N MET A 1 -17.51 -4.65 22.58
CA MET A 1 -18.04 -4.49 21.20
C MET A 1 -18.97 -5.67 20.84
N ASP A 2 -19.96 -5.50 19.96
CA ASP A 2 -20.71 -6.62 19.36
C ASP A 2 -19.84 -7.38 18.35
N GLN A 3 -19.87 -8.72 18.34
CA GLN A 3 -19.03 -9.57 17.50
C GLN A 3 -19.18 -9.25 16.02
N ALA A 4 -20.41 -9.01 15.56
CA ALA A 4 -20.66 -8.68 14.16
C ALA A 4 -19.99 -7.37 13.72
N LYS A 5 -19.85 -6.41 14.66
CA LYS A 5 -19.15 -5.15 14.40
C LYS A 5 -17.63 -5.36 14.38
N TYR A 6 -17.11 -6.22 15.25
CA TYR A 6 -15.70 -6.59 15.26
C TYR A 6 -15.28 -7.26 13.94
N ASP A 7 -16.01 -8.29 13.53
CA ASP A 7 -15.72 -9.05 12.29
C ASP A 7 -15.73 -8.14 11.05
N GLN A 8 -16.63 -7.13 11.04
CA GLN A 8 -16.67 -6.11 9.99
C GLN A 8 -15.41 -5.22 9.99
N MET A 9 -14.92 -4.81 11.16
CA MET A 9 -13.72 -4.00 11.28
C MET A 9 -12.47 -4.79 10.88
N GLU A 10 -12.36 -6.05 11.33
CA GLU A 10 -11.28 -6.96 10.94
C GLU A 10 -11.27 -7.18 9.42
N THR A 11 -12.44 -7.38 8.80
CA THR A 11 -12.56 -7.50 7.34
C THR A 11 -12.07 -6.25 6.61
N MET A 12 -12.25 -5.05 7.19
CA MET A 12 -11.73 -3.82 6.59
C MET A 12 -10.20 -3.74 6.71
N LEU A 13 -9.62 -4.17 7.83
CA LEU A 13 -8.17 -4.25 7.99
C LEU A 13 -7.52 -5.16 6.95
N HIS A 14 -8.08 -6.35 6.73
CA HIS A 14 -7.59 -7.25 5.68
C HIS A 14 -7.62 -6.60 4.30
N LYS A 15 -8.67 -5.85 3.97
CA LYS A 15 -8.75 -5.13 2.69
C LYS A 15 -7.69 -4.03 2.58
N LEU A 16 -7.40 -3.31 3.66
CA LEU A 16 -6.35 -2.29 3.64
C LEU A 16 -4.97 -2.92 3.42
N GLU A 17 -4.70 -4.04 4.10
CA GLU A 17 -3.45 -4.79 3.92
C GLU A 17 -3.32 -5.34 2.49
N ASP A 18 -4.40 -5.86 1.91
CA ASP A 18 -4.41 -6.31 0.51
C ASP A 18 -4.10 -5.17 -0.48
N ILE A 19 -4.61 -3.96 -0.24
CA ILE A 19 -4.31 -2.79 -1.08
C ILE A 19 -2.83 -2.42 -0.93
N LYS A 20 -2.29 -2.40 0.29
CA LYS A 20 -0.87 -2.12 0.55
C LYS A 20 0.03 -3.12 -0.16
N ASN A 21 -0.23 -4.42 -0.01
CA ASN A 21 0.51 -5.50 -0.69
C ASN A 21 0.46 -5.36 -2.21
N SER A 22 -0.69 -4.91 -2.74
CA SER A 22 -0.82 -4.63 -4.17
C SER A 22 0.04 -3.45 -4.63
N GLN A 23 0.20 -2.40 -3.82
CA GLN A 23 1.11 -1.28 -4.12
C GLN A 23 2.58 -1.73 -4.06
N GLU A 24 2.98 -2.54 -3.08
CA GLU A 24 4.33 -3.11 -3.00
C GLU A 24 4.64 -3.97 -4.25
N SER A 25 3.69 -4.79 -4.70
CA SER A 25 3.85 -5.55 -5.96
C SER A 25 3.99 -4.66 -7.21
N ILE A 26 3.35 -3.48 -7.21
CA ILE A 26 3.52 -2.51 -8.29
C ILE A 26 4.93 -1.91 -8.26
N ILE A 27 5.45 -1.57 -7.07
CA ILE A 27 6.82 -1.07 -6.88
C ILE A 27 7.83 -2.05 -7.45
N ASP A 28 7.71 -3.34 -7.13
CA ASP A 28 8.61 -4.38 -7.64
C ASP A 28 8.62 -4.46 -9.17
N LYS A 29 7.43 -4.37 -9.80
CA LYS A 29 7.30 -4.39 -11.26
C LYS A 29 7.93 -3.14 -11.89
N ILE A 30 7.78 -1.98 -11.26
CA ILE A 30 8.42 -0.74 -11.72
C ILE A 30 9.95 -0.88 -11.63
N ASN A 31 10.48 -1.44 -10.55
CA ASN A 31 11.91 -1.69 -10.37
C ASN A 31 12.48 -2.63 -11.44
N HIS A 32 11.71 -3.63 -11.88
CA HIS A 32 12.10 -4.47 -13.00
C HIS A 32 12.20 -3.68 -14.31
N VAL A 33 11.24 -2.82 -14.62
CA VAL A 33 11.30 -1.96 -15.82
C VAL A 33 12.51 -1.02 -15.76
N ILE A 34 12.75 -0.36 -14.62
CA ILE A 34 13.93 0.50 -14.41
C ILE A 34 15.22 -0.31 -14.63
N THR A 35 15.27 -1.55 -14.16
CA THR A 35 16.42 -2.44 -14.34
C THR A 35 16.65 -2.74 -15.83
N ASP A 36 15.59 -3.03 -16.60
CA ASP A 36 15.67 -3.31 -18.02
C ASP A 36 16.14 -2.09 -18.84
N LEU A 37 15.81 -0.87 -18.38
CA LEU A 37 16.27 0.38 -18.99
C LEU A 37 17.79 0.60 -18.89
N PHE A 38 18.48 -0.02 -17.93
CA PHE A 38 19.96 0.02 -17.92
C PHE A 38 20.57 -0.65 -19.15
N GLN A 39 19.89 -1.64 -19.72
CA GLN A 39 20.34 -2.33 -20.94
C GLN A 39 19.88 -1.60 -22.21
N ASN A 40 18.68 -1.01 -22.18
CA ASN A 40 18.08 -0.28 -23.29
C ASN A 40 17.59 1.11 -22.82
N PRO A 41 18.48 2.12 -22.77
CA PRO A 41 18.14 3.41 -22.17
C PRO A 41 17.06 4.16 -22.95
N ASP A 42 16.01 4.57 -22.25
CA ASP A 42 14.99 5.51 -22.70
C ASP A 42 14.71 6.48 -21.55
N LYS A 43 15.15 7.73 -21.71
CA LYS A 43 15.10 8.75 -20.66
C LYS A 43 13.68 9.18 -20.30
N ASP A 44 12.77 9.17 -21.28
CA ASP A 44 11.38 9.58 -21.03
C ASP A 44 10.66 8.47 -20.26
N LEU A 45 10.93 7.21 -20.61
CA LEU A 45 10.41 6.06 -19.88
C LEU A 45 11.01 5.93 -18.47
N GLU A 46 12.32 6.14 -18.31
CA GLU A 46 13.01 6.12 -17.01
C GLU A 46 12.36 7.12 -16.04
N LYS A 47 12.21 8.37 -16.48
CA LYS A 47 11.55 9.41 -15.68
C LYS A 47 10.10 9.05 -15.33
N ALA A 48 9.35 8.50 -16.28
CA ALA A 48 7.98 8.08 -16.03
C ALA A 48 7.90 6.94 -15.00
N MET A 49 8.86 6.02 -15.00
CA MET A 49 8.94 4.93 -14.03
C MET A 49 9.39 5.41 -12.65
N GLU A 50 10.33 6.35 -12.55
CA GLU A 50 10.71 6.98 -11.28
C GLU A 50 9.51 7.71 -10.64
N ASP A 51 8.77 8.50 -11.44
CA ASP A 51 7.55 9.18 -10.99
C ASP A 51 6.47 8.18 -10.53
N ALA A 52 6.33 7.04 -11.22
CA ALA A 52 5.40 5.99 -10.84
C ALA A 52 5.84 5.28 -9.55
N HIS A 53 7.14 5.00 -9.39
CA HIS A 53 7.72 4.40 -8.18
C HIS A 53 7.44 5.27 -6.97
N GLN A 54 7.71 6.58 -7.06
CA GLN A 54 7.47 7.51 -5.96
C GLN A 54 6.00 7.54 -5.56
N LYS A 55 5.08 7.61 -6.54
CA LYS A 55 3.64 7.61 -6.25
C LYS A 55 3.17 6.31 -5.59
N ALA A 56 3.70 5.17 -6.02
CA ALA A 56 3.36 3.89 -5.41
C ALA A 56 3.90 3.80 -3.97
N SER A 57 5.13 4.29 -3.72
CA SER A 57 5.71 4.40 -2.38
C SER A 57 4.87 5.30 -1.47
N ASP A 58 4.49 6.50 -1.94
CA ASP A 58 3.64 7.42 -1.19
C ASP A 58 2.28 6.80 -0.85
N ASN A 59 1.75 5.93 -1.72
CA ASN A 59 0.50 5.22 -1.47
C ASN A 59 0.68 4.13 -0.41
N VAL A 60 1.78 3.37 -0.42
CA VAL A 60 2.10 2.38 0.64
C VAL A 60 2.09 3.07 1.99
N ASP A 61 2.79 4.20 2.12
CA ASP A 61 2.88 4.96 3.37
C ASP A 61 1.51 5.45 3.84
N LYS A 62 0.71 6.04 2.96
CA LYS A 62 -0.65 6.51 3.27
C LYS A 62 -1.59 5.38 3.70
N ILE A 63 -1.50 4.23 3.05
CA ILE A 63 -2.33 3.07 3.41
C ILE A 63 -1.89 2.53 4.77
N ALA A 64 -0.59 2.45 5.03
CA ALA A 64 -0.06 2.01 6.33
C ALA A 64 -0.53 2.93 7.47
N GLU A 65 -0.45 4.25 7.29
CA GLU A 65 -0.97 5.22 8.26
C GLU A 65 -2.48 5.05 8.49
N ALA A 66 -3.26 4.90 7.41
CA ALA A 66 -4.70 4.68 7.50
C ALA A 66 -5.06 3.36 8.20
N THR A 67 -4.29 2.31 7.97
CA THR A 67 -4.42 1.02 8.67
C THR A 67 -4.16 1.18 10.16
N GLU A 68 -3.03 1.80 10.55
CA GLU A 68 -2.68 2.02 11.95
C GLU A 68 -3.74 2.85 12.68
N GLU A 69 -4.22 3.94 12.06
CA GLU A 69 -5.31 4.74 12.62
C GLU A 69 -6.59 3.93 12.84
N TYR A 70 -6.91 3.03 11.90
CA TYR A 70 -8.10 2.20 11.98
C TYR A 70 -7.97 1.12 13.06
N GLU A 71 -6.81 0.47 13.16
CA GLU A 71 -6.48 -0.49 14.23
C GLU A 71 -6.57 0.18 15.61
N MET A 72 -6.01 1.37 15.77
CA MET A 72 -6.11 2.14 17.02
C MET A 72 -7.56 2.43 17.41
N LYS A 73 -8.44 2.74 16.43
CA LYS A 73 -9.87 2.94 16.67
C LYS A 73 -10.55 1.63 17.08
N MET A 74 -10.19 0.50 16.45
CA MET A 74 -10.70 -0.82 16.82
C MET A 74 -10.33 -1.20 18.25
N ASN A 75 -9.05 -1.11 18.60
CA ASN A 75 -8.52 -1.46 19.93
C ASN A 75 -9.17 -0.65 21.05
N LYS A 76 -9.41 0.66 20.83
CA LYS A 76 -10.10 1.53 21.79
C LYS A 76 -11.55 1.09 22.03
N LEU A 77 -12.23 0.58 21.00
CA LEU A 77 -13.62 0.12 21.09
C LEU A 77 -13.75 -1.29 21.69
N GLU A 78 -12.68 -2.10 21.66
CA GLU A 78 -12.62 -3.37 22.37
C GLU A 78 -12.38 -3.19 23.87
N GLN A 79 -11.59 -2.18 24.25
CA GLN A 79 -11.26 -1.87 25.64
C GLN A 79 -12.32 -1.04 26.39
N ALA A 80 -13.34 -0.56 25.67
CA ALA A 80 -14.45 0.25 26.20
C ALA A 80 -15.71 -0.61 26.45
#